data_AF-A0A5S3WXQ9-F1
#
_entry.id   AF-A0A5S3WXQ9-F1
#
_cell.length_a   1.000
_cell.length_b   1.000
_cell.length_c   1.000
_cell.angle_alpha   90.00
_cell.angle_beta   90.00
_cell.angle_gamma   90.00
#
_symmetry.space_group_name_H-M   'P 1'
#
loop_
_entity.id
_entity.type
_entity.pdbx_description
1 polymer ?
#
loop_
_entity_poly.entity_id
_entity_poly.type
_entity_poly.pdbx_seq_one_letter_code
_entity_poly.pdbx_strand_id
1 'polypeptide(L)'
;MTRLQTVTLAFVLTGLGYALWVLSSLAPLPTAEVHSQRTSAPTEQAGYQHNTSTVSETTAISMPLVSTAKMPAAVADPSEEPTPEDAPYIPPIASSTPARVYSGDLSDHQAYQAYQSDEMDKMKQDYIAAVDKKVARLELLLEKGVRHKLPEQQLQEAREKIQGLRAMQKQLRKELAQ
;
A
#
# COMPACT_ATOMS: atom_id res chain seq x y z
N MET A 1 61.73 19.22 22.30
CA MET A 1 60.26 19.03 22.20
C MET A 1 59.95 18.13 21.01
N THR A 2 59.99 16.80 21.14
CA THR A 2 59.67 15.88 20.01
C THR A 2 59.54 14.43 20.49
N ARG A 3 58.58 14.07 21.38
CA ARG A 3 58.30 12.65 21.72
C ARG A 3 56.84 12.35 22.11
N LEU A 4 55.85 12.97 21.47
CA LEU A 4 54.43 12.68 21.79
C LEU A 4 53.49 12.46 20.60
N GLN A 5 53.99 12.31 19.37
CA GLN A 5 53.12 12.21 18.17
C GLN A 5 53.04 10.81 17.53
N THR A 6 53.66 9.78 18.10
CA THR A 6 53.76 8.46 17.44
C THR A 6 52.79 7.39 17.93
N VAL A 7 51.92 7.65 18.90
CA VAL A 7 51.06 6.59 19.50
C VAL A 7 49.64 6.54 18.92
N THR A 8 49.15 7.58 18.26
CA THR A 8 47.75 7.62 17.77
C THR A 8 47.53 6.97 16.40
N LEU A 9 48.57 6.72 15.61
CA LEU A 9 48.42 6.15 14.26
C LEU A 9 48.22 4.61 14.25
N ALA A 10 48.60 3.91 15.34
CA ALA A 10 48.52 2.45 15.40
C ALA A 10 47.10 1.91 15.67
N PHE A 11 46.22 2.71 16.28
CA PHE A 11 44.86 2.25 16.65
C PHE A 11 43.84 2.31 15.51
N VAL A 12 44.07 3.13 14.48
CA VAL A 12 43.12 3.27 13.36
C VAL A 12 43.27 2.11 12.36
N LEU A 13 44.48 1.53 12.22
CA LEU A 13 44.75 0.42 11.32
C LEU A 13 44.28 -0.95 11.86
N THR A 14 44.26 -1.14 13.18
CA THR A 14 43.82 -2.40 13.80
C THR A 14 42.30 -2.54 13.84
N GLY A 15 41.55 -1.43 13.90
CA GLY A 15 40.08 -1.47 13.86
C GLY A 15 39.51 -1.89 12.50
N LEU A 16 40.13 -1.44 11.40
CA LEU A 16 39.64 -1.75 10.05
C LEU A 16 39.86 -3.23 9.67
N GLY A 17 40.98 -3.81 10.12
CA GLY A 17 41.28 -5.23 9.88
C GLY A 17 40.29 -6.17 10.58
N TYR A 18 39.82 -5.81 11.78
CA TYR A 18 38.86 -6.62 12.53
C TYR A 18 37.48 -6.62 11.88
N ALA A 19 37.05 -5.48 11.33
CA ALA A 19 35.79 -5.38 10.59
C ALA A 19 35.79 -6.26 9.32
N LEU A 20 36.92 -6.33 8.60
CA LEU A 20 37.06 -7.21 7.45
C LEU A 20 37.10 -8.70 7.83
N TRP A 21 37.75 -9.03 8.96
CA TRP A 21 37.81 -10.41 9.44
C TRP A 21 36.45 -10.96 9.89
N VAL A 22 35.59 -10.13 10.48
CA VAL A 22 34.21 -10.51 10.84
C VAL A 22 33.34 -10.72 9.60
N LEU A 23 33.51 -9.90 8.56
CA LEU A 23 32.73 -10.04 7.33
C LEU A 23 33.12 -11.29 6.52
N SER A 24 34.39 -11.69 6.55
CA SER A 24 34.87 -12.92 5.90
C SER A 24 34.64 -14.22 6.70
N SER A 25 34.26 -14.13 7.99
CA SER A 25 33.98 -15.31 8.83
C SER A 25 32.49 -15.64 8.95
N LEU A 26 31.61 -14.91 8.24
CA LEU A 26 30.21 -15.29 8.10
C LEU A 26 30.12 -16.57 7.25
N ALA A 27 29.73 -17.66 7.89
CA ALA A 27 29.52 -18.96 7.23
C ALA A 27 28.56 -18.81 6.03
N PRO A 28 28.81 -19.51 4.90
CA PRO A 28 27.88 -19.50 3.79
C PRO A 28 26.53 -20.04 4.25
N LEU A 29 25.46 -19.30 3.93
CA LEU A 29 24.09 -19.75 4.12
C LEU A 29 23.94 -21.10 3.40
N PRO A 30 23.27 -22.11 4.02
CA PRO A 30 23.06 -23.39 3.37
C PRO A 30 22.25 -23.15 2.10
N THR A 31 22.87 -23.38 0.95
CA THR A 31 22.16 -23.51 -0.31
C THR A 31 21.26 -24.73 -0.18
N ALA A 32 19.95 -24.51 -0.11
CA ALA A 32 19.00 -25.59 -0.29
C ALA A 32 19.22 -26.17 -1.70
N GLU A 33 19.95 -27.28 -1.77
CA GLU A 33 19.98 -28.11 -2.96
C GLU A 33 18.55 -28.55 -3.25
N VAL A 34 17.93 -27.94 -4.26
CA VAL A 34 16.77 -28.54 -4.92
C VAL A 34 17.31 -29.72 -5.71
N HIS A 35 17.36 -30.86 -5.04
CA HIS A 35 17.72 -32.14 -5.59
C HIS A 35 16.69 -32.48 -6.69
N SER A 36 17.05 -32.20 -7.94
CA SER A 36 16.29 -32.63 -9.10
C SER A 36 16.45 -34.13 -9.27
N GLN A 37 15.60 -34.91 -8.60
CA GLN A 37 15.37 -36.30 -9.00
C GLN A 37 14.53 -36.32 -10.26
N ARG A 38 15.23 -36.29 -11.39
CA ARG A 38 14.72 -36.80 -12.66
C ARG A 38 14.84 -38.32 -12.59
N THR A 39 13.79 -39.00 -12.13
CA THR A 39 13.66 -40.45 -12.29
C THR A 39 12.56 -40.73 -13.31
N SER A 40 12.92 -41.60 -14.24
CA SER A 40 12.27 -41.98 -15.48
C SER A 40 10.80 -42.39 -15.33
N ALA A 41 9.98 -42.01 -16.31
CA ALA A 41 8.66 -42.58 -16.55
C ALA A 41 8.73 -44.11 -16.77
N PRO A 42 7.63 -44.83 -16.47
CA PRO A 42 6.82 -45.33 -17.59
C PRO A 42 5.31 -45.14 -17.39
N THR A 43 4.65 -44.91 -18.53
CA THR A 43 3.20 -44.80 -18.74
C THR A 43 2.46 -46.08 -18.39
N GLU A 44 1.41 -45.98 -17.56
CA GLU A 44 0.24 -46.88 -17.65
C GLU A 44 -1.01 -46.13 -17.18
N GLN A 45 -2.05 -46.18 -18.03
CA GLN A 45 -3.34 -45.55 -17.82
C GLN A 45 -4.16 -46.32 -16.78
N ALA A 46 -4.66 -45.65 -15.75
CA ALA A 46 -5.89 -46.07 -15.06
C ALA A 46 -6.49 -44.90 -14.25
N GLY A 47 -7.66 -44.43 -14.69
CA GLY A 47 -8.72 -43.81 -13.89
C GLY A 47 -8.35 -42.76 -12.84
N TYR A 48 -8.48 -41.47 -13.21
CA TYR A 48 -8.80 -40.42 -12.23
C TYR A 48 -10.26 -40.00 -12.39
N GLN A 49 -11.09 -40.58 -11.52
CA GLN A 49 -12.33 -39.97 -11.05
C GLN A 49 -11.95 -38.71 -10.26
N HIS A 50 -12.12 -37.53 -10.84
CA HIS A 50 -12.14 -36.29 -10.07
C HIS A 50 -13.60 -35.86 -9.93
N ASN A 51 -14.19 -36.24 -8.81
CA ASN A 51 -15.47 -35.71 -8.38
C ASN A 51 -15.34 -34.19 -8.23
N THR A 52 -16.07 -33.47 -9.07
CA THR A 52 -16.39 -32.07 -8.91
C THR A 52 -17.43 -31.93 -7.80
N SER A 53 -16.98 -31.78 -6.55
CA SER A 53 -17.86 -31.30 -5.48
C SER A 53 -17.76 -29.79 -5.38
N THR A 54 -18.55 -29.15 -6.23
CA THR A 54 -19.13 -27.82 -6.03
C THR A 54 -20.27 -27.94 -5.02
N VAL A 55 -20.13 -27.36 -3.83
CA VAL A 55 -21.24 -26.99 -2.92
C VAL A 55 -20.70 -25.79 -2.11
N SER A 56 -21.03 -24.53 -2.40
CA SER A 56 -22.33 -23.84 -2.26
C SER A 56 -22.98 -24.09 -0.90
N GLU A 57 -22.42 -23.49 0.15
CA GLU A 57 -23.10 -23.37 1.45
C GLU A 57 -24.22 -22.33 1.31
N THR A 58 -25.38 -22.82 0.86
CA THR A 58 -26.66 -22.10 0.92
C THR A 58 -27.26 -22.37 2.30
N THR A 59 -27.06 -21.44 3.23
CA THR A 59 -27.83 -21.45 4.49
C THR A 59 -29.27 -21.05 4.17
N ALA A 60 -30.12 -22.05 3.98
CA ALA A 60 -31.56 -21.91 3.94
C ALA A 60 -32.06 -21.50 5.33
N ILE A 61 -32.54 -20.27 5.46
CA ILE A 61 -33.34 -19.85 6.61
C ILE A 61 -34.80 -19.86 6.16
N SER A 62 -35.56 -20.78 6.77
CA SER A 62 -36.99 -21.02 6.61
C SER A 62 -37.82 -19.74 6.68
N MET A 63 -38.66 -19.51 5.68
CA MET A 63 -39.83 -18.64 5.81
C MET A 63 -41.02 -19.47 6.32
N PRO A 64 -41.70 -19.07 7.39
CA PRO A 64 -43.09 -19.45 7.59
C PRO A 64 -44.00 -18.40 6.93
N LEU A 65 -44.64 -18.83 5.84
CA LEU A 65 -45.77 -18.18 5.20
C LEU A 65 -47.03 -18.38 6.05
N VAL A 66 -47.52 -17.34 6.74
CA VAL A 66 -48.96 -17.14 7.01
C VAL A 66 -49.23 -15.66 7.27
N SER A 67 -50.02 -14.99 6.42
CA SER A 67 -51.32 -14.44 6.80
C SER A 67 -51.89 -13.57 5.68
N THR A 68 -52.89 -14.12 4.98
CA THR A 68 -53.87 -13.34 4.23
C THR A 68 -54.76 -12.62 5.22
N ALA A 69 -54.73 -11.29 5.23
CA ALA A 69 -55.77 -10.48 5.88
C ALA A 69 -56.05 -9.19 5.09
N LYS A 70 -57.00 -9.31 4.16
CA LYS A 70 -58.16 -8.42 3.92
C LYS A 70 -57.92 -6.89 3.91
N MET A 71 -58.03 -6.30 2.72
CA MET A 71 -58.32 -4.85 2.53
C MET A 71 -59.59 -4.43 3.30
N PRO A 72 -59.64 -3.18 3.75
CA PRO A 72 -60.67 -2.29 3.24
C PRO A 72 -60.06 -1.03 2.59
N ALA A 73 -60.78 -0.54 1.59
CA ALA A 73 -60.41 0.57 0.75
C ALA A 73 -60.52 1.93 1.46
N ALA A 74 -59.60 2.80 1.04
CA ALA A 74 -59.74 4.25 0.81
C ALA A 74 -60.05 5.17 1.99
N VAL A 75 -59.05 5.97 2.41
CA VAL A 75 -59.19 7.43 2.62
C VAL A 75 -57.83 8.13 2.38
N ALA A 76 -57.87 9.12 1.49
CA ALA A 76 -57.05 10.33 1.35
C ALA A 76 -55.51 10.29 1.40
N ASP A 77 -54.97 10.70 0.26
CA ASP A 77 -53.65 11.29 -0.01
C ASP A 77 -53.39 12.53 0.89
N PRO A 78 -52.28 12.52 1.66
CA PRO A 78 -51.34 13.63 1.60
C PRO A 78 -49.95 13.08 1.25
N SER A 79 -49.52 13.37 0.03
CA SER A 79 -48.22 13.07 -0.54
C SER A 79 -47.11 13.82 0.20
N GLU A 80 -46.78 13.36 1.40
CA GLU A 80 -45.46 13.48 2.01
C GLU A 80 -44.99 12.07 2.31
N GLU A 81 -43.97 11.60 1.58
CA GLU A 81 -43.27 10.35 1.89
C GLU A 81 -42.74 10.45 3.33
N PRO A 82 -43.17 9.59 4.27
CA PRO A 82 -42.58 9.56 5.59
C PRO A 82 -41.15 9.06 5.44
N THR A 83 -40.16 9.94 5.64
CA THR A 83 -38.77 9.52 5.83
C THR A 83 -38.72 8.60 7.06
N PRO A 84 -38.39 7.31 6.91
CA PRO A 84 -38.27 6.43 8.06
C PRO A 84 -37.10 6.92 8.92
N GLU A 85 -37.39 7.46 10.11
CA GLU A 85 -36.38 7.90 11.09
C GLU A 85 -35.50 6.74 11.60
N ASP A 86 -35.85 5.50 11.25
CA ASP A 86 -35.15 4.27 11.65
C ASP A 86 -34.34 3.59 10.51
N ALA A 87 -34.25 4.19 9.31
CA ALA A 87 -33.38 3.63 8.27
C ALA A 87 -31.90 3.95 8.57
N PRO A 88 -31.01 2.94 8.64
CA PRO A 88 -29.58 3.18 8.81
C PRO A 88 -29.06 4.09 7.69
N TYR A 89 -28.48 5.24 8.06
CA TYR A 89 -27.89 6.13 7.08
C TYR A 89 -26.72 5.43 6.37
N ILE A 90 -26.83 5.29 5.05
CA ILE A 90 -25.74 4.80 4.20
C ILE A 90 -25.12 6.03 3.51
N PRO A 91 -23.85 6.37 3.76
CA PRO A 91 -23.21 7.48 3.07
C PRO A 91 -23.15 7.19 1.55
N PRO A 92 -23.30 8.21 0.69
CA PRO A 92 -23.22 8.02 -0.75
C PRO A 92 -21.84 7.48 -1.14
N ILE A 93 -21.82 6.39 -1.90
CA ILE A 93 -20.58 5.84 -2.47
C ILE A 93 -20.19 6.71 -3.67
N ALA A 94 -19.10 7.46 -3.55
CA ALA A 94 -18.55 8.22 -4.67
C ALA A 94 -18.01 7.25 -5.73
N SER A 95 -18.36 7.47 -6.99
CA SER A 95 -17.80 6.71 -8.11
C SER A 95 -16.31 7.02 -8.26
N SER A 96 -15.47 6.00 -8.35
CA SER A 96 -14.05 6.18 -8.67
C SER A 96 -13.87 6.31 -10.18
N THR A 97 -12.92 7.15 -10.59
CA THR A 97 -12.44 7.14 -11.98
C THR A 97 -11.71 5.83 -12.22
N PRO A 98 -12.04 5.07 -13.27
CA PRO A 98 -11.34 3.83 -13.59
C PRO A 98 -9.85 4.11 -13.82
N ALA A 99 -9.00 3.23 -13.27
CA ALA A 99 -7.56 3.31 -13.46
C ALA A 99 -7.21 3.12 -14.95
N ARG A 100 -6.09 3.69 -15.38
CA ARG A 100 -5.56 3.45 -16.71
C ARG A 100 -5.15 1.98 -16.82
N VAL A 101 -5.52 1.35 -17.92
CA VAL A 101 -5.18 -0.05 -18.20
C VAL A 101 -4.32 -0.10 -19.47
N TYR A 102 -3.30 -0.96 -19.47
CA TYR A 102 -2.51 -1.21 -20.65
C TYR A 102 -3.39 -1.77 -21.78
N SER A 103 -3.29 -1.18 -22.96
CA SER A 103 -4.11 -1.51 -24.15
C SER A 103 -3.27 -1.90 -25.37
N GLY A 104 -1.95 -2.07 -25.19
CA GLY A 104 -1.06 -2.54 -26.24
C GLY A 104 -1.07 -4.06 -26.37
N ASP A 105 -0.21 -4.58 -27.24
CA ASP A 105 0.00 -6.02 -27.40
C ASP A 105 0.60 -6.61 -26.12
N LEU A 106 -0.02 -7.67 -25.60
CA LEU A 106 0.43 -8.37 -24.39
C LEU A 106 1.64 -9.29 -24.65
N SER A 107 1.92 -9.61 -25.91
CA SER A 107 3.12 -10.34 -26.29
C SER A 107 4.36 -9.44 -26.41
N ASP A 108 4.17 -8.13 -26.55
CA ASP A 108 5.26 -7.15 -26.55
C ASP A 108 5.64 -6.76 -25.11
N HIS A 109 6.62 -7.51 -24.60
CA HIS A 109 7.16 -7.28 -23.26
C HIS A 109 7.80 -5.89 -23.10
N GLN A 110 8.45 -5.35 -24.14
CA GLN A 110 9.12 -4.06 -24.06
C GLN A 110 8.10 -2.92 -23.96
N ALA A 111 7.04 -2.98 -24.76
CA ALA A 111 5.94 -2.02 -24.69
C ALA A 111 5.25 -2.04 -23.31
N TYR A 112 5.06 -3.22 -22.72
CA TYR A 112 4.50 -3.34 -21.38
C TYR A 112 5.42 -2.75 -20.30
N GLN A 113 6.74 -2.98 -20.40
CA GLN A 113 7.71 -2.38 -19.47
C GLN A 113 7.71 -0.86 -19.52
N ALA A 114 7.67 -0.27 -20.72
CA ALA A 114 7.59 1.18 -20.88
C ALA A 114 6.29 1.76 -20.30
N TYR A 115 5.15 1.09 -20.50
CA TYR A 115 3.89 1.48 -19.87
C TYR A 115 4.00 1.49 -18.33
N GLN A 116 4.62 0.46 -17.75
CA GLN A 116 4.79 0.37 -16.30
C GLN A 116 5.70 1.48 -15.75
N SER A 117 6.79 1.80 -16.44
CA SER A 117 7.65 2.93 -16.04
C SER A 117 6.89 4.25 -16.08
N ASP A 118 6.12 4.49 -17.15
CA ASP A 118 5.33 5.72 -17.31
C ASP A 118 4.26 5.87 -16.22
N GLU A 119 3.57 4.78 -15.86
CA GLU A 119 2.59 4.80 -14.77
C GLU A 119 3.25 5.06 -13.40
N MET A 120 4.45 4.52 -13.17
CA MET A 120 5.21 4.81 -11.96
C MET A 120 5.63 6.27 -11.88
N ASP A 121 6.13 6.84 -12.97
CA ASP A 121 6.53 8.25 -13.01
C ASP A 121 5.33 9.17 -12.83
N LYS A 122 4.21 8.85 -13.46
CA LYS A 122 2.94 9.55 -13.25
C LYS A 122 2.51 9.51 -11.79
N MET A 123 2.56 8.35 -11.14
CA MET A 123 2.23 8.21 -9.71
C MET A 123 3.12 9.11 -8.84
N LYS A 124 4.44 9.16 -9.11
CA LYS A 124 5.38 10.02 -8.39
C LYS A 124 5.04 11.50 -8.56
N GLN A 125 4.71 11.93 -9.79
CA GLN A 125 4.28 13.30 -10.07
C GLN A 125 2.98 13.67 -9.36
N ASP A 126 1.99 12.78 -9.40
CA ASP A 126 0.69 12.97 -8.74
C ASP A 126 0.87 13.08 -7.21
N TYR A 127 1.73 12.25 -6.63
CA TYR A 127 2.13 12.37 -5.22
C TYR A 127 2.77 13.73 -4.92
N ILE A 128 3.74 14.17 -5.72
CA ILE A 128 4.41 15.46 -5.53
C ILE A 128 3.38 16.60 -5.51
N ALA A 129 2.48 16.64 -6.49
CA ALA A 129 1.45 17.66 -6.59
C ALA A 129 0.48 17.64 -5.41
N ALA A 130 0.10 16.46 -4.92
CA ALA A 130 -0.73 16.32 -3.73
C ALA A 130 -0.02 16.83 -2.46
N VAL A 131 1.26 16.51 -2.32
CA VAL A 131 2.06 16.96 -1.17
C VAL A 131 2.31 18.47 -1.22
N ASP A 132 2.49 19.10 -2.39
CA ASP A 132 2.64 20.56 -2.50
C ASP A 132 1.43 21.28 -1.86
N LYS A 133 0.22 20.84 -2.20
CA LYS A 133 -1.03 21.35 -1.60
C LYS A 133 -1.10 21.09 -0.10
N LYS A 134 -0.68 19.90 0.33
CA LYS A 134 -0.71 19.50 1.75
C LYS A 134 0.26 20.31 2.60
N VAL A 135 1.48 20.53 2.12
CA VAL A 135 2.51 21.33 2.80
C VAL A 135 2.02 22.77 2.96
N ALA A 136 1.50 23.39 1.90
CA ALA A 136 0.96 24.75 1.99
C ALA A 136 -0.14 24.88 3.06
N ARG A 137 -1.05 23.90 3.13
CA ARG A 137 -2.08 23.85 4.17
C ARG A 137 -1.50 23.68 5.58
N LEU A 138 -0.50 22.81 5.75
CA LEU A 138 0.14 22.57 7.04
C LEU A 138 0.92 23.79 7.53
N GLU A 139 1.55 24.54 6.63
CA GLU A 139 2.26 25.78 6.98
C GLU A 139 1.29 26.85 7.49
N LEU A 140 0.14 27.02 6.83
CA LEU A 140 -0.92 27.92 7.30
C LEU A 140 -1.44 27.50 8.70
N LEU A 141 -1.63 26.19 8.92
CA LEU A 141 -2.07 25.67 10.22
C LEU A 141 -1.00 25.86 11.29
N LEU A 142 0.27 25.70 10.95
CA LEU A 142 1.39 25.93 11.86
C LEU A 142 1.44 27.42 12.27
N GLU A 143 1.32 28.34 11.32
CA GLU A 143 1.27 29.78 11.61
C GLU A 143 0.08 30.13 12.52
N LYS A 144 -1.10 29.57 12.23
CA LYS A 144 -2.26 29.70 13.12
C LYS A 144 -1.96 29.13 14.51
N GLY A 145 -1.34 27.96 14.60
CA GLY A 145 -0.93 27.34 15.85
C GLY A 145 0.01 28.20 16.69
N VAL A 146 1.00 28.84 16.05
CA VAL A 146 1.92 29.79 16.69
C VAL A 146 1.15 30.99 17.26
N ARG A 147 0.24 31.59 16.49
CA ARG A 147 -0.60 32.71 16.95
C ARG A 147 -1.47 32.35 18.15
N HIS A 148 -1.98 31.13 18.19
CA HIS A 148 -2.78 30.62 19.31
C HIS A 148 -1.95 30.03 20.46
N LYS A 149 -0.62 30.16 20.42
CA LYS A 149 0.29 29.67 21.47
C LYS A 149 0.09 28.19 21.80
N LEU A 150 -0.05 27.36 20.76
CA LEU A 150 -0.04 25.90 20.93
C LEU A 150 1.26 25.45 21.62
N PRO A 151 1.25 24.30 22.34
CA PRO A 151 2.44 23.76 22.97
C PRO A 151 3.58 23.56 21.97
N GLU A 152 4.80 23.92 22.37
CA GLU A 152 5.99 23.82 21.51
C GLU A 152 6.21 22.42 20.93
N GLN A 153 5.90 21.37 21.70
CA GLN A 153 5.97 19.99 21.22
C GLN A 153 5.08 19.76 19.98
N GLN A 154 3.86 20.31 19.96
CA GLN A 154 2.94 20.17 18.82
C GLN A 154 3.40 21.00 17.63
N LEU A 155 3.96 22.19 17.88
CA LEU A 155 4.55 23.03 16.84
C LEU A 155 5.76 22.34 16.20
N GLN A 156 6.59 21.68 17.01
CA GLN A 156 7.75 20.94 16.55
C GLN A 156 7.36 19.70 15.73
N GLU A 157 6.39 18.92 16.20
CA GLU A 157 5.83 17.80 15.45
C GLU A 157 5.31 18.23 14.07
N ALA A 158 4.62 19.37 14.00
CA ALA A 158 4.14 19.92 12.73
C ALA A 158 5.30 20.31 11.79
N ARG A 159 6.36 20.92 12.31
CA ARG A 159 7.57 21.27 11.53
C ARG A 159 8.25 20.03 10.96
N GLU A 160 8.41 18.99 11.78
CA GLU A 160 9.02 17.73 11.37
C GLU A 160 8.20 17.03 10.28
N LYS A 161 6.87 17.02 10.41
CA LYS A 161 5.98 16.49 9.36
C LYS A 161 6.15 17.23 8.04
N ILE A 162 6.20 18.57 8.07
CA ILE A 162 6.45 19.38 6.87
C ILE A 162 7.82 19.05 6.26
N GLN A 163 8.86 18.94 7.08
CA GLN A 163 10.20 18.59 6.63
C GLN A 163 10.24 17.20 5.97
N GLY A 164 9.61 16.18 6.58
CA GLY A 164 9.56 14.83 6.04
C GLY A 164 8.87 14.78 4.67
N LEU A 165 7.75 15.48 4.52
CA LEU A 165 7.04 15.60 3.25
C LEU A 165 7.91 16.25 2.16
N ARG A 166 8.63 17.33 2.49
CA ARG A 166 9.55 18.01 1.57
C ARG A 166 10.74 17.14 1.18
N ALA A 167 11.29 16.38 2.13
CA ALA A 167 12.39 15.46 1.87
C ALA A 167 11.97 14.38 0.87
N MET A 168 10.79 13.78 1.06
CA MET A 168 10.25 12.78 0.15
C MET A 168 10.00 13.37 -1.25
N GLN A 169 9.39 14.55 -1.36
CA GLN A 169 9.21 15.21 -2.66
C GLN A 169 10.55 15.47 -3.36
N LYS A 170 11.57 15.94 -2.63
CA LYS A 170 12.90 16.17 -3.20
C LYS A 170 13.51 14.87 -3.72
N GLN A 171 13.32 13.76 -3.02
CA GLN A 171 13.77 12.46 -3.46
C GLN A 171 13.06 12.03 -4.75
N LEU A 172 11.73 12.08 -4.79
CA LEU A 172 10.96 11.71 -5.97
C LEU A 172 11.28 12.59 -7.20
N ARG A 173 11.53 13.89 -7.00
CA ARG A 173 11.97 14.80 -8.08
C ARG A 173 13.34 14.42 -8.65
N LYS A 174 14.24 13.83 -7.85
CA LYS A 174 15.53 13.32 -8.34
C LYS A 174 15.38 12.02 -9.11
N GLU A 175 14.46 11.16 -8.70
CA GLU A 175 14.19 9.90 -9.40
C GLU A 175 13.56 10.15 -10.77
N LEU A 176 12.68 11.15 -10.89
CA LEU A 176 12.07 11.57 -12.16
C LEU A 176 13.05 12.29 -13.12
N ALA A 177 14.24 12.63 -12.67
CA ALA A 177 15.25 13.33 -13.46
C ALA A 177 16.39 12.42 -13.95
N GLN A 178 16.31 11.12 -13.65
CA GLN A 178 17.24 10.07 -14.10
C GLN A 178 16.72 9.45 -15.39
#